data_AF-A0A8S9PC57-F1
#
_entry.id   AF-A0A8S9PC57-F1
#
_cell.length_a   1.000
_cell.length_b   1.000
_cell.length_c   1.000
_cell.angle_alpha   90.00
_cell.angle_beta   90.00
_cell.angle_gamma   90.00
#
_symmetry.space_group_name_H-M   'P 1'
#
loop_
_entity.id
_entity.type
_entity.pdbx_description
1 polymer ?
#
loop_
_entity_poly.entity_id
_entity_poly.type
_entity_poly.pdbx_seq_one_letter_code
_entity_poly.pdbx_strand_id
1 'polypeptide(L)'
;MLKPTSFLDYFNTIITCKSLSFGSENFSVAKDLNLLPLVKQPALANRYNTLVNSCLKANNLDAHFLKGMLEYFQSQNQFLGLHHIRIASKSCHLQGRYVYGVLLSGGATAW
;
A
#
# COMPACT_ATOMS: atom_id res chain seq x y z
N MET A 1 -1.93 -30.65 -3.80
CA MET A 1 -3.10 -29.83 -4.18
C MET A 1 -2.74 -28.36 -3.94
N LEU A 2 -2.43 -27.60 -4.99
CA LEU A 2 -2.05 -26.19 -4.89
C LEU A 2 -3.28 -25.36 -4.49
N LYS A 3 -3.25 -24.74 -3.30
CA LYS A 3 -4.26 -23.74 -2.93
C LYS A 3 -4.18 -22.60 -3.95
N PRO A 4 -5.32 -22.10 -4.47
CA PRO A 4 -5.28 -20.97 -5.38
C PRO A 4 -4.56 -19.81 -4.70
N THR A 5 -3.70 -19.20 -5.48
CA THR A 5 -3.12 -17.87 -5.35
C THR A 5 -4.23 -16.80 -5.34
N SER A 6 -5.20 -16.90 -4.44
CA SER A 6 -6.47 -16.13 -4.46
C SER A 6 -6.27 -14.62 -4.55
N PHE A 7 -5.18 -14.14 -3.95
CA PHE A 7 -4.75 -12.77 -4.04
C PHE A 7 -4.19 -12.40 -5.41
N LEU A 8 -3.30 -13.23 -5.96
CA LEU A 8 -2.72 -12.98 -7.28
C LEU A 8 -3.81 -12.96 -8.34
N ASP A 9 -4.79 -13.84 -8.22
CA ASP A 9 -5.95 -13.89 -9.11
C ASP A 9 -6.80 -12.62 -8.97
N TYR A 10 -7.08 -12.16 -7.75
CA TYR A 10 -7.77 -10.88 -7.50
C TYR A 10 -7.07 -9.71 -8.19
N PHE A 11 -5.75 -9.58 -8.01
CA PHE A 11 -4.98 -8.51 -8.64
C PHE A 11 -4.90 -8.67 -10.16
N ASN A 12 -4.70 -9.89 -10.65
CA ASN A 12 -4.67 -10.18 -12.09
C ASN A 12 -6.00 -9.83 -12.76
N THR A 13 -7.14 -10.12 -12.12
CA THR A 13 -8.47 -9.69 -12.61
C THR A 13 -8.55 -8.16 -12.67
N ILE A 14 -8.05 -7.45 -11.65
CA ILE A 14 -8.05 -5.98 -11.63
C ILE A 14 -7.25 -5.38 -12.80
N ILE A 15 -6.02 -5.85 -13.05
CA ILE A 15 -5.20 -5.30 -14.16
C ILE A 15 -5.68 -5.71 -15.55
N THR A 16 -6.25 -6.92 -15.70
CA THR A 16 -6.75 -7.39 -17.01
C THR A 16 -8.07 -6.75 -17.40
N CYS A 17 -8.84 -6.27 -16.43
CA CYS A 17 -10.13 -5.65 -16.68
C CYS A 17 -9.95 -4.20 -17.18
N LYS A 18 -10.16 -4.00 -18.48
CA LYS A 18 -9.95 -2.72 -19.19
C LYS A 18 -10.87 -1.60 -18.69
N SER A 19 -12.07 -1.92 -18.20
CA SER A 19 -13.01 -0.97 -17.56
C SER A 19 -12.56 -0.56 -16.16
N LEU A 20 -11.80 -1.40 -15.46
CA LEU A 20 -11.10 -1.11 -14.21
C LEU A 20 -9.72 -0.50 -14.46
N SER A 21 -9.32 -0.27 -15.72
CA SER A 21 -8.06 0.41 -15.99
C SER A 21 -8.07 1.74 -15.27
N PHE A 22 -7.12 1.91 -14.35
CA PHE A 22 -7.00 3.07 -13.48
C PHE A 22 -6.43 4.27 -14.24
N GLY A 23 -6.98 4.51 -15.44
CA GLY A 23 -6.96 5.80 -16.10
C GLY A 23 -7.78 6.81 -15.29
N SER A 24 -7.64 8.08 -15.65
CA SER A 24 -8.24 9.24 -14.94
C SER A 24 -9.74 9.14 -14.65
N GLU A 25 -10.45 8.23 -15.32
CA GLU A 25 -11.91 8.09 -15.27
C GLU A 25 -12.42 7.26 -14.07
N ASN A 26 -11.57 6.48 -13.39
CA ASN A 26 -11.97 5.57 -12.31
C ASN A 26 -11.41 5.94 -10.92
N PHE A 27 -11.39 7.22 -10.60
CA PHE A 27 -10.80 7.75 -9.35
C PHE A 27 -11.42 7.13 -8.09
N SER A 28 -12.75 6.93 -8.06
CA SER A 28 -13.45 6.33 -6.91
C SER A 28 -13.02 4.88 -6.67
N VAL A 29 -12.86 4.09 -7.74
CA VAL A 29 -12.42 2.69 -7.63
C VAL A 29 -10.98 2.64 -7.09
N ALA A 30 -10.10 3.50 -7.57
CA ALA A 30 -8.72 3.61 -7.08
C ALA A 30 -8.66 3.97 -5.59
N LYS A 31 -9.53 4.88 -5.14
CA LYS A 31 -9.59 5.36 -3.75
C LYS A 31 -10.01 4.27 -2.76
N ASP A 32 -10.96 3.43 -3.15
CA ASP A 32 -11.58 2.43 -2.27
C ASP A 32 -11.01 1.01 -2.47
N LEU A 33 -10.07 0.83 -3.41
CA LEU A 33 -9.47 -0.47 -3.68
C LEU A 33 -8.69 -1.00 -2.47
N ASN A 34 -8.99 -2.24 -2.09
CA ASN A 34 -8.31 -2.92 -0.99
C ASN A 34 -6.93 -3.44 -1.44
N LEU A 35 -5.86 -2.83 -0.94
CA LEU A 35 -4.47 -3.23 -1.23
C LEU A 35 -3.81 -3.97 -0.06
N LEU A 36 -4.51 -4.18 1.06
CA LEU A 36 -3.98 -4.91 2.22
C LEU A 36 -3.27 -6.23 1.88
N PRO A 37 -3.76 -7.07 0.95
CA PRO A 37 -3.07 -8.31 0.75
C PRO A 37 -1.74 -8.16 -0.05
N LEU A 38 -1.43 -7.00 -0.67
CA LEU A 38 -0.08 -6.68 -1.19
C LEU A 38 0.90 -6.40 -0.04
N VAL A 39 0.41 -5.85 1.07
CA VAL A 39 1.25 -5.57 2.25
C VAL A 39 1.85 -6.85 2.81
N LYS A 40 1.12 -7.97 2.74
CA LYS A 40 1.59 -9.27 3.20
C LYS A 40 2.70 -9.86 2.31
N GLN A 41 2.89 -9.32 1.09
CA GLN A 41 3.86 -9.81 0.11
C GLN A 41 4.52 -8.62 -0.63
N PRO A 42 5.42 -7.86 0.02
CA PRO A 42 6.04 -6.66 -0.55
C PRO A 42 6.81 -6.94 -1.86
N ALA A 43 7.34 -8.16 -2.05
CA ALA A 43 7.96 -8.57 -3.31
C ALA A 43 7.01 -8.48 -4.52
N LEU A 44 5.70 -8.68 -4.32
CA LEU A 44 4.69 -8.54 -5.37
C LEU A 44 4.24 -7.10 -5.59
N ALA A 45 4.36 -6.21 -4.59
CA ALA A 45 3.98 -4.81 -4.74
C ALA A 45 4.72 -4.13 -5.91
N ASN A 46 5.99 -4.49 -6.13
CA ASN A 46 6.77 -4.02 -7.28
C ASN A 46 6.16 -4.43 -8.63
N ARG A 47 5.53 -5.61 -8.71
CA ARG A 47 4.85 -6.09 -9.92
C ARG A 47 3.59 -5.27 -10.25
N TYR A 48 2.96 -4.68 -9.23
CA TYR A 48 1.74 -3.89 -9.35
C TYR A 48 2.00 -2.39 -9.17
N ASN A 49 3.23 -1.91 -9.42
CA ASN A 49 3.61 -0.53 -9.14
C ASN A 49 2.70 0.50 -9.86
N THR A 50 2.29 0.24 -11.10
CA THR A 50 1.35 1.10 -11.85
C THR A 50 0.00 1.22 -11.12
N LEU A 51 -0.54 0.10 -10.63
CA LEU A 51 -1.79 0.07 -9.86
C LEU A 51 -1.66 0.85 -8.55
N VAL A 52 -0.59 0.60 -7.81
CA VAL A 52 -0.30 1.28 -6.54
C VAL A 52 -0.16 2.79 -6.76
N ASN A 53 0.53 3.22 -7.83
CA ASN A 53 0.69 4.62 -8.17
C ASN A 53 -0.64 5.30 -8.53
N SER A 54 -1.54 4.62 -9.24
CA SER A 54 -2.88 5.15 -9.49
C SER A 54 -3.68 5.28 -8.19
N CYS A 55 -3.60 4.29 -7.29
CA CYS A 55 -4.25 4.36 -5.99
C CYS A 55 -3.66 5.49 -5.10
N LEU A 56 -2.34 5.71 -5.15
CA LEU A 56 -1.68 6.84 -4.47
C LEU A 56 -2.18 8.19 -4.99
N LYS A 57 -2.30 8.37 -6.31
CA LYS A 57 -2.89 9.59 -6.89
C LYS A 57 -4.34 9.81 -6.44
N ALA A 58 -5.05 8.73 -6.15
CA ALA A 58 -6.41 8.77 -5.61
C ALA A 58 -6.50 8.93 -4.08
N ASN A 59 -5.37 9.15 -3.39
CA ASN A 59 -5.28 9.26 -1.94
C ASN A 59 -5.82 8.01 -1.20
N ASN A 60 -5.62 6.83 -1.78
CA ASN A 60 -5.93 5.55 -1.16
C ASN A 60 -5.01 5.29 0.04
N LEU A 61 -5.60 4.96 1.19
CA LEU A 61 -4.88 4.80 2.45
C LEU A 61 -4.01 3.54 2.50
N ASP A 62 -4.47 2.44 1.91
CA ASP A 62 -3.70 1.20 1.80
C ASP A 62 -2.50 1.41 0.88
N ALA A 63 -2.65 2.20 -0.19
CA ALA A 63 -1.57 2.55 -1.11
C ALA A 63 -0.50 3.40 -0.40
N HIS A 64 -0.92 4.38 0.40
CA HIS A 64 0.00 5.14 1.26
C HIS A 64 0.70 4.23 2.26
N PHE A 65 -0.02 3.33 2.93
CA PHE A 65 0.60 2.41 3.87
C PHE A 65 1.63 1.49 3.19
N LEU A 66 1.27 0.89 2.04
CA LEU A 66 2.16 0.02 1.27
C LEU A 66 3.42 0.76 0.81
N LYS A 67 3.27 1.96 0.24
CA LYS A 67 4.41 2.80 -0.18
C LYS A 67 5.28 3.16 1.01
N GLY A 68 4.66 3.48 2.14
CA GLY A 68 5.34 3.76 3.40
C GLY A 68 6.21 2.61 3.89
N MET A 69 5.64 1.39 3.90
CA MET A 69 6.36 0.17 4.29
C MET A 69 7.56 -0.12 3.38
N LEU A 70 7.38 -0.01 2.05
CA LEU A 70 8.45 -0.25 1.09
C LEU A 70 9.58 0.77 1.22
N GLU A 71 9.25 2.07 1.26
CA GLU A 71 10.26 3.12 1.35
C GLU A 71 11.03 3.06 2.68
N TYR A 72 10.31 2.84 3.80
CA TYR A 72 10.94 2.83 5.13
C TYR A 72 11.82 1.60 5.36
N PHE A 73 11.29 0.40 5.08
CA PHE A 73 11.95 -0.85 5.46
C PHE A 73 12.80 -1.47 4.35
N GLN A 74 12.48 -1.23 3.08
CA GLN A 74 13.18 -1.86 1.96
C GLN A 74 14.12 -0.89 1.24
N SER A 75 13.66 0.31 0.90
CA SER A 75 14.47 1.31 0.17
C SER A 75 15.37 2.16 1.07
N GLN A 76 15.28 2.01 2.39
CA GLN A 76 15.99 2.82 3.39
C GLN A 76 15.70 4.34 3.31
N ASN A 77 14.61 4.73 2.64
CA ASN A 77 14.15 6.11 2.56
C ASN A 77 13.17 6.39 3.70
N GLN A 78 13.71 6.50 4.91
CA GLN A 78 12.92 6.63 6.13
C GLN A 78 12.03 7.88 6.13
N PHE A 79 12.49 8.99 5.53
CA PHE A 79 11.71 10.24 5.47
C PHE A 79 10.43 10.08 4.63
N LEU A 80 10.56 9.58 3.40
CA LEU A 80 9.41 9.35 2.52
C LEU A 80 8.51 8.23 3.07
N GLY A 81 9.11 7.18 3.61
CA GLY A 81 8.40 6.08 4.25
C GLY A 81 7.53 6.56 5.42
N LEU A 82 8.12 7.32 6.35
CA LEU A 82 7.41 7.87 7.50
C LEU A 82 6.31 8.86 7.10
N HIS A 83 6.54 9.67 6.06
CA HIS A 83 5.53 10.57 5.51
C HIS A 83 4.26 9.81 5.11
N HIS A 84 4.40 8.74 4.33
CA HIS A 84 3.26 7.96 3.86
C HIS A 84 2.60 7.14 4.98
N ILE A 85 3.38 6.57 5.91
CA ILE A 85 2.84 5.88 7.09
C ILE A 85 2.01 6.83 7.95
N ARG A 86 2.45 8.08 8.11
CA ARG A 86 1.72 9.14 8.84
C ARG A 86 0.38 9.49 8.17
N ILE A 87 0.33 9.53 6.84
CA ILE A 87 -0.93 9.78 6.11
C ILE A 87 -1.92 8.65 6.41
N ALA A 88 -1.48 7.39 6.30
CA ALA A 88 -2.33 6.24 6.61
C ALA A 88 -2.82 6.27 8.08
N SER A 89 -1.95 6.60 9.04
CA SER A 89 -2.29 6.59 10.46
C SER A 89 -3.38 7.59 10.85
N LYS A 90 -3.38 8.78 10.23
CA LYS A 90 -4.39 9.83 10.51
C LYS A 90 -5.80 9.41 10.11
N SER A 91 -5.96 8.54 9.12
CA SER A 91 -7.23 8.28 8.44
C SER A 91 -7.90 6.95 8.83
N CYS A 92 -7.77 6.52 10.09
CA CYS A 92 -8.35 5.27 10.63
C CYS A 92 -7.78 3.94 10.07
N HIS A 93 -6.69 3.97 9.30
CA HIS A 93 -6.01 2.76 8.86
C HIS A 93 -5.32 2.08 10.06
N LEU A 94 -5.86 0.96 10.55
CA LEU A 94 -5.46 0.30 11.80
C LEU A 94 -3.97 -0.05 11.84
N GLN A 95 -3.47 -0.71 10.79
CA GLN A 95 -2.08 -1.09 10.66
C GLN A 95 -1.16 0.13 10.54
N GLY A 96 -1.66 1.19 9.90
CA GLY A 96 -0.93 2.45 9.74
C GLY A 96 -0.72 3.14 11.08
N ARG A 97 -1.77 3.18 11.92
CA ARG A 97 -1.68 3.68 13.30
C ARG A 97 -0.73 2.87 14.14
N TYR A 98 -0.82 1.54 14.09
CA TYR A 98 0.05 0.66 14.85
C TYR A 98 1.53 0.87 14.48
N VAL A 99 1.87 0.76 13.20
CA VAL A 99 3.25 0.93 12.73
C VAL A 99 3.76 2.35 13.02
N TYR A 100 2.96 3.38 12.77
CA TYR A 100 3.36 4.76 13.09
C TYR A 100 3.64 4.94 14.58
N GLY A 101 2.80 4.37 15.45
CA GLY A 101 3.02 4.37 16.89
C GLY A 101 4.33 3.69 17.29
N VAL A 102 4.60 2.49 16.75
CA VAL A 102 5.87 1.77 17.01
C VAL A 102 7.08 2.58 16.55
N LEU A 103 7.04 3.17 15.36
CA LEU A 103 8.15 3.97 14.83
C LEU A 103 8.41 5.23 15.67
N LEU A 104 7.37 5.88 16.19
CA LEU A 104 7.53 7.02 17.09
C LEU A 104 8.03 6.61 18.47
N SER A 105 7.54 5.49 19.01
CA SER A 105 7.97 4.96 20.31
C SER A 105 9.41 4.43 20.28
N GLY A 106 9.87 3.89 19.15
CA GLY A 106 11.25 3.46 18.93
C GLY A 106 12.22 4.62 18.66
N GLY A 107 11.71 5.82 18.33
CA GLY A 107 12.51 7.02 18.11
C GLY A 107 13.02 7.71 19.38
N ALA A 108 12.75 7.17 20.57
CA ALA A 108 13.24 7.69 21.85
C ALA A 108 14.36 6.85 22.50
N THR A 109 14.71 5.67 21.96
CA THR A 109 15.83 4.89 22.50
C THR A 109 16.53 4.07 21.41
N ALA A 110 17.76 4.53 21.10
CA ALA A 110 18.92 3.82 20.58
C ALA A 110 18.80 2.30 20.35
N TRP A 111 19.18 1.83 19.14
CA TRP A 111 20.29 0.90 18.89
C TRP A 111 20.88 1.21 17.51
#